data_AF-A0A1F9DYN9-F1
#
_entry.id   AF-A0A1F9DYN9-F1
#
_cell.length_a   1.000
_cell.length_b   1.000
_cell.length_c   1.000
_cell.angle_alpha   90.00
_cell.angle_beta   90.00
_cell.angle_gamma   90.00
#
_symmetry.space_group_name_H-M   'P 1'
#
loop_
_entity.id
_entity.type
_entity.pdbx_description
1 polymer ?
#
loop_
_entity_poly.entity_id
_entity_poly.type
_entity_poly.pdbx_seq_one_letter_code
_entity_poly.pdbx_strand_id
1 'polypeptide(L)'
;MLSFLPTLRFADVLDILVVAFIIYWILLFIRGTRAVQMLYGLLLMLAMFVLSKKLGMVTFQWLVGNFLGGLIIILVVIFQSEIRRGLAKMGQARIFGRAPASPPLNLLDELVQCTFRLAADRIGAILLLEREMGLQEYVEHGKKLDAIFSHELLASILSTRSPVHDGAVVIRGDRVAAAGVILPIPAESSVVKTMGTRHRAGWGVCKETDAVSIVISEETGNVTVFHDRQTESADSAMDLKDILMKLFATGGGESGSGN
;
A
#
# COMPACT_ATOMS: atom_id res chain seq x y z
N MET A 1 -46.99 30.52 11.63
CA MET A 1 -45.93 29.63 12.18
C MET A 1 -45.25 28.84 11.05
N LEU A 2 -44.68 29.50 10.05
CA LEU A 2 -44.00 28.84 8.90
C LEU A 2 -42.94 29.76 8.27
N SER A 3 -42.16 30.45 9.10
CA SER A 3 -41.07 31.35 8.67
C SER A 3 -39.71 30.81 9.14
N PHE A 4 -39.34 29.62 8.67
CA PHE A 4 -38.05 28.96 8.92
C PHE A 4 -37.45 28.36 7.64
N LEU A 5 -37.67 29.00 6.48
CA LEU A 5 -36.88 28.70 5.29
C LEU A 5 -35.78 29.77 5.24
N PRO A 6 -34.53 29.44 5.64
CA PRO A 6 -33.42 30.34 5.39
C PRO A 6 -33.28 30.50 3.87
N THR A 7 -33.12 31.74 3.42
CA THR A 7 -32.77 32.06 2.04
C THR A 7 -31.46 31.34 1.73
N LEU A 8 -31.55 30.17 1.08
CA LEU A 8 -30.40 29.38 0.67
C LEU A 8 -29.54 30.24 -0.24
N ARG A 9 -28.38 30.65 0.26
CA ARG A 9 -27.39 31.37 -0.54
C ARG A 9 -26.67 30.36 -1.41
N PHE A 10 -26.21 30.79 -2.58
CA PHE A 10 -25.35 29.96 -3.43
C PHE A 10 -24.12 29.43 -2.67
N ALA A 11 -23.60 30.22 -1.72
CA ALA A 11 -22.53 29.80 -0.82
C ALA A 11 -22.90 28.58 0.04
N ASP A 12 -24.14 28.48 0.53
CA ASP A 12 -24.59 27.33 1.35
C ASP A 12 -24.66 26.05 0.50
N VAL A 13 -25.10 26.18 -0.76
CA VAL A 13 -25.14 25.05 -1.70
C VAL A 13 -23.73 24.57 -2.03
N LEU A 14 -22.81 25.50 -2.32
CA LEU A 14 -21.41 25.18 -2.60
C LEU A 14 -20.73 24.53 -1.39
N ASP A 15 -20.97 25.06 -0.18
CA ASP A 15 -20.44 24.52 1.07
C ASP A 15 -20.93 23.08 1.32
N ILE A 16 -22.24 22.84 1.20
CA ILE A 16 -22.82 21.49 1.34
C ILE A 16 -22.22 20.53 0.29
N LEU A 17 -22.02 20.99 -0.95
CA LEU A 17 -21.47 20.15 -2.02
C LEU A 17 -19.99 19.79 -1.76
N VAL A 18 -19.19 20.76 -1.31
CA VAL A 18 -17.78 20.53 -0.92
C VAL A 18 -17.70 19.60 0.29
N VAL A 19 -18.47 19.85 1.34
CA VAL A 19 -18.51 18.98 2.53
C VAL A 19 -18.99 17.57 2.16
N ALA A 20 -20.03 17.45 1.35
CA ALA A 20 -20.52 16.16 0.87
C ALA A 20 -19.48 15.42 0.04
N PHE A 21 -18.75 16.11 -0.84
CA PHE A 21 -17.65 15.53 -1.61
C PHE A 21 -16.54 15.02 -0.69
N ILE A 22 -16.10 15.82 0.29
CA ILE A 22 -15.08 15.44 1.27
C ILE A 22 -15.54 14.22 2.08
N ILE A 23 -16.76 14.23 2.60
CA ILE A 23 -17.32 13.10 3.36
C ILE A 23 -17.39 11.85 2.47
N TYR A 24 -17.86 11.97 1.23
CA TYR A 24 -17.92 10.87 0.29
C TYR A 24 -16.54 10.27 0.01
N TRP A 25 -15.53 11.12 -0.20
CA TRP A 25 -14.15 10.70 -0.44
C TRP A 25 -13.55 9.99 0.77
N ILE A 26 -13.79 10.50 1.99
CA ILE A 26 -13.40 9.86 3.25
C ILE A 26 -14.09 8.50 3.41
N LEU A 27 -15.39 8.40 3.12
CA LEU A 27 -16.13 7.14 3.19
C LEU A 27 -15.58 6.12 2.19
N LEU A 28 -15.22 6.54 0.98
CA LEU A 28 -14.60 5.68 -0.04
C LEU A 28 -13.22 5.18 0.42
N PHE A 29 -12.41 6.07 0.99
CA PHE A 29 -11.06 5.76 1.49
C PHE A 29 -11.07 4.75 2.64
N ILE A 30 -12.06 4.84 3.54
CA ILE A 30 -12.15 3.98 4.72
C ILE A 30 -12.86 2.65 4.39
N ARG A 31 -13.64 2.56 3.30
CA ARG A 31 -14.43 1.38 2.93
C ARG A 31 -13.55 0.12 2.81
N GLY A 32 -13.94 -0.94 3.53
CA GLY A 32 -13.21 -2.21 3.54
C GLY A 32 -11.97 -2.24 4.44
N THR A 33 -11.72 -1.19 5.23
CA THR A 33 -10.65 -1.17 6.23
C THR A 33 -11.16 -1.53 7.63
N ARG A 34 -10.24 -1.90 8.54
CA ARG A 34 -10.56 -2.09 9.97
C ARG A 34 -11.15 -0.82 10.61
N ALA A 35 -10.89 0.36 10.04
CA ALA A 35 -11.41 1.62 10.56
C ALA A 35 -12.94 1.75 10.42
N VAL A 36 -13.58 1.03 9.48
CA VAL A 36 -15.06 0.96 9.43
C VAL A 36 -15.60 0.26 10.69
N GLN A 37 -14.97 -0.82 11.13
CA GLN A 37 -15.38 -1.55 12.33
C GLN A 37 -15.21 -0.68 13.58
N MET A 38 -14.11 0.07 13.66
CA MET A 38 -13.88 1.05 14.74
C MET A 38 -14.95 2.15 14.76
N LEU A 39 -15.34 2.66 13.60
CA LEU A 39 -16.41 3.67 13.47
C LEU A 39 -17.76 3.13 13.97
N TYR A 40 -18.13 1.90 13.61
CA TYR A 40 -19.35 1.27 14.16
C TYR A 40 -19.27 1.09 15.67
N GLY A 41 -18.10 0.69 16.20
CA GLY A 41 -17.87 0.62 17.64
C GLY A 41 -18.06 1.96 18.35
N LEU A 42 -17.54 3.04 17.76
CA LEU A 42 -17.71 4.39 18.28
C LEU A 42 -19.18 4.86 18.25
N LEU A 43 -19.89 4.63 17.13
CA LEU A 43 -21.32 4.94 17.01
C LEU A 43 -22.17 4.17 18.02
N LEU A 44 -21.89 2.89 18.21
CA LEU A 44 -22.56 2.06 19.22
C LEU A 44 -22.33 2.65 20.63
N MET A 45 -21.09 3.03 20.95
CA MET A 45 -20.76 3.58 22.25
C MET A 45 -21.45 4.95 22.50
N LEU A 46 -21.52 5.80 21.49
CA LEU A 46 -22.29 7.05 21.52
C LEU A 46 -23.79 6.79 21.74
N ALA A 47 -24.36 5.79 21.05
CA ALA A 47 -25.75 5.39 21.25
C ALA A 47 -26.01 4.90 22.67
N MET A 48 -25.10 4.08 23.23
CA MET A 48 -25.17 3.63 24.63
C MET A 48 -25.07 4.80 25.62
N PHE A 49 -24.23 5.80 25.35
CA PHE A 49 -24.14 7.00 26.18
C PHE A 49 -25.46 7.78 26.21
N VAL A 50 -26.08 8.01 25.04
CA VAL A 50 -27.38 8.70 24.94
C VAL A 50 -28.48 7.91 25.63
N LEU A 51 -28.49 6.58 25.47
CA LEU A 51 -29.47 5.69 26.09
C LEU A 51 -29.33 5.68 27.61
N SER A 52 -28.10 5.62 28.12
CA SER A 52 -27.78 5.69 29.55
C SER A 52 -28.23 7.03 30.16
N LYS A 53 -28.04 8.14 29.45
CA LYS A 53 -28.52 9.45 29.88
C LYS A 53 -30.06 9.50 29.97
N LYS A 54 -30.76 8.89 29.01
CA LYS A 54 -32.24 8.79 29.04
C LYS A 54 -32.75 7.90 30.17
N LEU A 55 -32.05 6.80 30.46
CA LEU A 55 -32.41 5.84 31.51
C LEU A 55 -31.96 6.28 32.92
N GLY A 56 -31.19 7.36 33.03
CA GLY A 56 -30.68 7.86 34.32
C GLY A 56 -29.57 6.98 34.94
N MET A 57 -28.84 6.20 34.13
CA MET A 57 -27.81 5.28 34.64
C MET A 57 -26.51 6.03 34.95
N VAL A 58 -26.43 6.65 36.13
CA VAL A 58 -25.32 7.54 36.54
C VAL A 58 -23.95 6.86 36.46
N THR A 59 -23.80 5.64 36.98
CA THR A 59 -22.51 4.92 36.98
C THR A 59 -22.04 4.58 35.56
N PHE A 60 -22.97 4.15 34.70
CA PHE A 60 -22.66 3.81 33.32
C PHE A 60 -22.32 5.06 32.50
N GLN A 61 -23.03 6.17 32.72
CA GLN A 61 -22.71 7.46 32.12
C GLN A 61 -21.31 7.94 32.52
N TRP A 62 -20.93 7.80 33.79
CA TRP A 62 -19.59 8.16 34.27
C TRP A 62 -18.50 7.30 33.60
N LEU A 63 -18.71 5.98 33.53
CA LEU A 63 -17.77 5.04 32.92
C LEU A 63 -17.56 5.35 31.43
N VAL A 64 -18.65 5.45 30.66
CA VAL A 64 -18.58 5.74 29.22
C VAL A 64 -18.06 7.15 28.97
N GLY A 65 -18.45 8.13 29.78
CA GLY A 65 -17.95 9.50 29.69
C GLY A 65 -16.43 9.60 29.90
N ASN A 66 -15.89 8.87 30.87
CA ASN A 66 -14.45 8.83 31.12
C ASN A 66 -13.69 8.15 29.96
N PHE A 67 -14.24 7.05 29.41
CA PHE A 67 -13.68 6.40 28.23
C PHE A 67 -13.69 7.33 27.00
N LEU A 68 -14.82 8.02 26.75
CA LEU A 68 -14.95 9.01 25.69
C LEU A 68 -14.02 10.21 25.88
N GLY A 69 -13.73 10.61 27.12
CA GLY A 69 -12.77 11.68 27.44
C GLY A 69 -11.34 11.35 26.99
N GLY A 70 -10.94 10.07 27.09
CA GLY A 70 -9.66 9.58 26.59
C GLY A 70 -9.64 9.20 25.10
N LEU A 71 -10.78 9.29 24.41
CA LEU A 71 -10.95 8.78 23.05
C LEU A 71 -9.99 9.41 22.05
N ILE A 72 -9.72 10.72 22.15
CA ILE A 72 -8.79 11.42 21.25
C ILE A 72 -7.39 10.80 21.32
N ILE A 73 -6.89 10.54 22.52
CA ILE A 73 -5.55 9.94 22.72
C ILE A 73 -5.54 8.52 22.16
N ILE A 74 -6.55 7.72 22.49
CA ILE A 74 -6.68 6.34 21.99
C ILE A 74 -6.74 6.32 20.46
N LEU A 75 -7.53 7.19 19.85
CA LEU A 75 -7.63 7.33 18.40
C LEU A 75 -6.27 7.70 17.79
N VAL A 76 -5.56 8.71 18.32
CA VAL A 76 -4.25 9.10 17.79
C VAL A 76 -3.25 7.95 17.85
N VAL A 77 -3.23 7.16 18.95
CA VAL A 77 -2.32 6.01 19.08
C VAL A 77 -2.68 4.90 18.09
N ILE A 78 -3.97 4.56 17.96
CA ILE A 78 -4.42 3.51 17.05
C ILE A 78 -4.20 3.90 15.59
N PHE A 79 -4.54 5.15 15.23
CA PHE A 79 -4.42 5.69 13.87
C PHE A 79 -3.03 6.28 13.57
N GLN A 80 -2.05 6.12 14.47
CA GLN A 80 -0.72 6.69 14.28
C GLN A 80 -0.08 6.21 12.98
N SER A 81 -0.29 4.95 12.62
CA SER A 81 0.28 4.35 11.41
C SER A 81 -0.38 4.90 10.14
N GLU A 82 -1.68 5.14 10.18
CA GLU A 82 -2.51 5.64 9.09
C GLU A 82 -2.22 7.12 8.82
N ILE A 83 -2.11 7.94 9.88
CA ILE A 83 -1.72 9.35 9.78
C ILE A 83 -0.34 9.46 9.14
N ARG A 84 0.63 8.66 9.62
CA ARG A 84 1.98 8.62 9.04
C ARG A 84 1.93 8.26 7.56
N ARG A 85 1.18 7.23 7.17
CA ARG A 85 1.04 6.81 5.77
C ARG A 85 0.39 7.89 4.90
N GLY A 86 -0.69 8.52 5.37
CA GLY A 86 -1.36 9.59 4.64
C GLY A 86 -0.44 10.78 4.40
N LEU A 87 0.30 11.20 5.44
CA LEU A 87 1.29 12.27 5.32
C LEU A 87 2.47 11.90 4.43
N ALA A 88 2.94 10.65 4.48
CA ALA A 88 4.00 10.17 3.60
C ALA A 88 3.57 10.24 2.12
N LYS A 89 2.36 9.78 1.79
CA LYS A 89 1.78 9.92 0.44
C LYS A 89 1.66 11.38 0.02
N MET A 90 1.20 12.26 0.91
CA MET A 90 1.01 13.68 0.62
C MET A 90 2.33 14.45 0.48
N GLY A 91 3.35 14.11 1.26
CA GLY A 91 4.67 14.75 1.23
C GLY A 91 5.53 14.34 0.03
N GLN A 92 5.28 13.16 -0.53
CA GLN A 92 5.96 12.66 -1.74
C GLN A 92 5.30 13.18 -3.03
N ALA A 93 4.04 13.63 -2.96
CA ALA A 93 3.42 14.40 -4.02
C ALA A 93 4.05 15.81 -4.12
N ARG A 94 5.06 15.94 -4.98
CA ARG A 94 5.40 17.18 -5.72
C ARG A 94 6.35 18.22 -5.11
N ILE A 95 6.94 18.04 -3.92
CA ILE A 95 7.84 19.08 -3.35
C ILE A 95 9.33 18.86 -3.68
N PHE A 96 9.78 17.61 -3.85
CA PHE A 96 11.14 17.30 -4.29
C PHE A 96 11.10 16.68 -5.69
N GLY A 97 11.66 17.38 -6.68
CA GLY A 97 11.51 17.13 -8.13
C GLY A 97 12.11 15.83 -8.68
N ARG A 98 11.86 14.68 -8.05
CA ARG A 98 12.06 13.36 -8.63
C ARG A 98 10.68 12.72 -8.74
N ALA A 99 10.07 12.85 -9.92
CA ALA A 99 8.92 12.00 -10.24
C ALA A 99 9.35 10.55 -9.99
N PRO A 100 8.49 9.68 -9.43
CA PRO A 100 8.72 8.25 -9.46
C PRO A 100 8.86 7.89 -10.94
N ALA A 101 10.09 7.66 -11.39
CA ALA A 101 10.33 7.35 -12.77
C ALA A 101 9.72 5.97 -12.98
N SER A 102 8.62 5.91 -13.75
CA SER A 102 8.17 4.65 -14.33
C SER A 102 9.42 3.96 -14.89
N PRO A 103 9.62 2.67 -14.57
CA PRO A 103 10.83 2.00 -15.01
C PRO A 103 10.95 2.14 -16.53
N PRO A 104 12.13 2.49 -17.07
CA PRO A 104 12.29 2.63 -18.51
C PRO A 104 11.90 1.31 -19.19
N LEU A 105 11.27 1.39 -20.37
CA LEU A 105 10.79 0.21 -21.11
C LEU A 105 11.87 -0.88 -21.26
N ASN A 106 13.11 -0.46 -21.49
CA ASN A 106 14.26 -1.36 -21.60
C ASN A 106 14.50 -2.16 -20.30
N LEU A 107 14.29 -1.55 -19.13
CA LEU A 107 14.41 -2.26 -17.86
C LEU A 107 13.28 -3.28 -17.69
N LEU A 108 12.04 -2.93 -18.04
CA LEU A 108 10.94 -3.89 -17.95
C LEU A 108 11.22 -5.13 -18.80
N ASP A 109 11.73 -4.94 -20.01
CA ASP A 109 12.11 -6.05 -20.88
C ASP A 109 13.22 -6.92 -20.27
N GLU A 110 14.25 -6.29 -19.73
CA GLU A 110 15.35 -7.00 -19.09
C GLU A 110 14.91 -7.73 -17.82
N LEU A 111 14.10 -7.09 -16.97
CA LEU A 111 13.52 -7.64 -15.75
C LEU A 111 12.65 -8.87 -16.04
N VAL A 112 11.78 -8.78 -17.05
CA VAL A 112 10.91 -9.88 -17.47
C VAL A 112 11.76 -11.07 -17.92
N GLN A 113 12.76 -10.84 -18.77
CA GLN A 113 13.66 -11.90 -19.22
C GLN A 113 14.41 -12.54 -18.05
N CYS A 114 14.92 -11.74 -17.12
CA CYS A 114 15.58 -12.24 -15.91
C CYS A 114 14.65 -13.08 -15.06
N THR A 115 13.43 -12.61 -14.85
CA THR A 115 12.42 -13.29 -14.02
C THR A 115 12.14 -14.69 -14.57
N PHE A 116 11.93 -14.83 -15.87
CA PHE A 116 11.66 -16.14 -16.47
C PHE A 116 12.89 -17.05 -16.57
N ARG A 117 14.10 -16.50 -16.64
CA ARG A 117 15.34 -17.29 -16.48
C ARG A 117 15.46 -17.86 -15.08
N LEU A 118 15.28 -17.03 -14.05
CA LEU A 118 15.29 -17.46 -12.65
C LEU A 118 14.18 -18.49 -12.35
N ALA A 119 13.00 -18.30 -12.92
CA ALA A 119 11.88 -19.24 -12.83
C ALA A 119 12.22 -20.61 -13.45
N ALA A 120 12.84 -20.63 -14.64
CA ALA A 120 13.28 -21.85 -15.30
C ALA A 120 14.32 -22.62 -14.47
N ASP A 121 15.21 -21.89 -13.80
CA ASP A 121 16.22 -22.44 -12.88
C ASP A 121 15.65 -22.74 -11.48
N ARG A 122 14.37 -22.46 -11.24
CA ARG A 122 13.68 -22.57 -9.93
C ARG A 122 14.38 -21.81 -8.80
N ILE A 123 14.95 -20.66 -9.12
CA ILE A 123 15.56 -19.76 -8.14
C ILE A 123 14.46 -18.87 -7.56
N GLY A 124 14.14 -19.09 -6.29
CA GLY A 124 13.14 -18.27 -5.58
C GLY A 124 13.63 -16.85 -5.36
N ALA A 125 12.78 -15.87 -5.66
CA ALA A 125 13.13 -14.45 -5.56
C ALA A 125 11.92 -13.58 -5.21
N ILE A 126 12.19 -12.40 -4.63
CA ILE A 126 11.22 -11.32 -4.46
C ILE A 126 11.82 -10.05 -5.06
N LEU A 127 11.21 -9.55 -6.14
CA LEU A 127 11.59 -8.31 -6.80
C LEU A 127 10.52 -7.26 -6.49
N LEU A 128 10.90 -6.24 -5.73
CA LEU A 128 10.00 -5.17 -5.29
C LEU A 128 10.27 -3.90 -6.09
N LEU A 129 9.33 -3.51 -6.95
CA LEU A 129 9.41 -2.30 -7.75
C LEU A 129 8.73 -1.13 -7.03
N GLU A 130 9.49 -0.07 -6.78
CA GLU A 130 9.00 1.16 -6.18
C GLU A 130 8.06 1.90 -7.14
N ARG A 131 6.95 2.43 -6.60
CA ARG A 131 5.99 3.30 -7.31
C ARG A 131 5.96 4.68 -6.65
N GLU A 132 4.78 5.20 -6.31
CA GLU A 132 4.65 6.54 -5.75
C GLU A 132 5.10 6.58 -4.29
N MET A 133 4.79 5.52 -3.51
CA MET A 133 5.27 5.41 -2.14
C MET A 133 6.73 4.95 -2.13
N GLY A 134 7.61 5.83 -1.65
CA GLY A 134 9.02 5.48 -1.49
C GLY A 134 9.22 4.33 -0.49
N LEU A 135 10.06 3.36 -0.85
CA LEU A 135 10.33 2.15 -0.04
C LEU A 135 11.53 2.31 0.91
N GLN A 136 11.84 3.55 1.29
CA GLN A 136 13.06 3.89 2.04
C GLN A 136 13.17 3.14 3.36
N GLU A 137 12.06 2.95 4.07
CA GLU A 137 12.03 2.21 5.34
C GLU A 137 12.47 0.76 5.17
N TYR A 138 12.21 0.12 4.03
CA TYR A 138 12.64 -1.24 3.76
C TYR A 138 14.10 -1.27 3.29
N VAL A 139 14.50 -0.33 2.42
CA VAL A 139 15.87 -0.19 1.91
C VAL A 139 16.89 -0.04 3.04
N GLU A 140 16.52 0.60 4.15
CA GLU A 140 17.39 0.78 5.32
C GLU A 140 17.69 -0.51 6.08
N HIS A 141 16.84 -1.53 5.98
CA HIS A 141 17.02 -2.83 6.63
C HIS A 141 17.73 -3.86 5.75
N GLY A 142 18.04 -3.53 4.49
CA GLY A 142 18.81 -4.38 3.58
C GLY A 142 20.22 -3.87 3.32
N LYS A 143 20.93 -4.56 2.42
CA LYS A 143 22.23 -4.09 1.94
C LYS A 143 22.02 -3.08 0.82
N LYS A 144 22.32 -1.81 1.08
CA LYS A 144 22.31 -0.73 0.07
C LYS A 144 23.35 -1.03 -1.01
N LEU A 145 22.91 -1.01 -2.27
CA LEU A 145 23.75 -1.25 -3.43
C LEU A 145 23.85 -0.01 -4.32
N ASP A 146 22.70 0.62 -4.59
CA ASP A 146 22.57 1.76 -5.50
C ASP A 146 23.31 1.54 -6.84
N ALA A 147 23.02 0.40 -7.48
CA ALA A 147 23.67 -0.02 -8.72
C ALA A 147 22.68 0.04 -9.90
N ILE A 148 23.18 0.29 -11.10
CA ILE A 148 22.36 0.22 -12.32
C ILE A 148 21.85 -1.21 -12.48
N PHE A 149 20.56 -1.36 -12.76
CA PHE A 149 19.95 -2.66 -12.99
C PHE A 149 20.62 -3.33 -14.20
N SER A 150 20.93 -4.62 -14.05
CA SER A 150 21.36 -5.49 -15.14
C SER A 150 21.00 -6.93 -14.79
N HIS A 151 20.83 -7.75 -15.81
CA HIS A 151 20.60 -9.18 -15.67
C HIS A 151 21.67 -9.87 -14.82
N GLU A 152 22.94 -9.57 -15.08
CA GLU A 152 24.10 -10.16 -14.42
C GLU A 152 24.13 -9.80 -12.94
N LEU A 153 23.82 -8.54 -12.60
CA LEU A 153 23.74 -8.10 -11.21
C LEU A 153 22.64 -8.86 -10.46
N LEU A 154 21.45 -8.96 -11.06
CA LEU A 154 20.32 -9.62 -10.41
C LEU A 154 20.59 -11.12 -10.20
N ALA A 155 21.14 -11.79 -11.21
CA ALA A 155 21.55 -13.19 -11.11
C ALA A 155 22.65 -13.40 -10.05
N SER A 156 23.59 -12.46 -9.92
CA SER A 156 24.63 -12.51 -8.90
C SER A 156 24.05 -12.37 -7.49
N ILE A 157 23.13 -11.41 -7.28
CA ILE A 157 22.48 -11.16 -6.00
C ILE A 157 21.68 -12.38 -5.54
N LEU A 158 20.90 -12.98 -6.45
CA LEU A 158 19.97 -14.09 -6.16
C LEU A 158 20.63 -15.47 -6.23
N SER A 159 21.92 -15.55 -6.56
CA SER A 159 22.68 -16.79 -6.47
C SER A 159 22.68 -17.31 -5.03
N THR A 160 22.46 -18.61 -4.82
CA THR A 160 22.44 -19.24 -3.49
C THR A 160 23.74 -19.04 -2.69
N ARG A 161 24.84 -18.66 -3.35
CA ARG A 161 26.13 -18.38 -2.69
C ARG A 161 26.26 -16.94 -2.20
N SER A 162 25.41 -16.04 -2.68
CA SER A 162 25.43 -14.62 -2.31
C SER A 162 24.92 -14.46 -0.88
N PRO A 163 25.56 -13.67 0.00
CA PRO A 163 25.08 -13.44 1.36
C PRO A 163 23.77 -12.63 1.42
N VAL A 164 23.35 -12.03 0.31
CA VAL A 164 22.14 -11.18 0.20
C VAL A 164 21.04 -11.81 -0.66
N HIS A 165 21.17 -13.11 -0.99
CA HIS A 165 20.16 -13.84 -1.78
C HIS A 165 18.87 -14.09 -0.99
N ASP A 166 18.94 -14.06 0.34
CA ASP A 166 17.81 -14.25 1.22
C ASP A 166 17.17 -12.89 1.54
N GLY A 167 15.96 -12.68 1.02
CA GLY A 167 15.21 -11.42 1.13
C GLY A 167 14.82 -10.84 -0.23
N ALA A 168 14.26 -9.63 -0.19
CA ALA A 168 13.82 -8.92 -1.37
C ALA A 168 14.90 -8.05 -1.99
N VAL A 169 14.82 -7.89 -3.31
CA VAL A 169 15.59 -6.92 -4.09
C VAL A 169 14.67 -5.75 -4.39
N VAL A 170 15.06 -4.55 -3.98
CA VAL A 170 14.28 -3.31 -4.19
C VAL A 170 14.82 -2.60 -5.42
N ILE A 171 13.95 -2.36 -6.40
CA ILE A 171 14.25 -1.70 -7.65
C ILE A 171 13.53 -0.35 -7.67
N ARG A 172 14.28 0.73 -7.87
CA ARG A 172 13.80 2.11 -7.94
C ARG A 172 14.24 2.72 -9.25
N GLY A 173 13.29 3.03 -10.14
CA GLY A 173 13.60 3.51 -11.49
C GLY A 173 14.44 2.49 -12.25
N ASP A 174 15.65 2.87 -12.64
CA ASP A 174 16.62 2.06 -13.37
C ASP A 174 17.69 1.40 -12.48
N ARG A 175 17.52 1.43 -11.14
CA ARG A 175 18.55 1.01 -10.18
C ARG A 175 18.05 -0.03 -9.19
N VAL A 176 18.96 -0.93 -8.80
CA VAL A 176 18.81 -1.78 -7.63
C VAL A 176 19.23 -0.96 -6.40
N ALA A 177 18.25 -0.52 -5.61
CA ALA A 177 18.47 0.30 -4.43
C ALA A 177 19.10 -0.52 -3.28
N ALA A 178 18.55 -1.70 -3.00
CA ALA A 178 19.05 -2.62 -1.99
C ALA A 178 18.70 -4.08 -2.32
N ALA A 179 19.45 -5.00 -1.71
CA ALA A 179 19.21 -6.44 -1.75
C ALA A 179 19.23 -7.04 -0.33
N GLY A 180 18.71 -8.25 -0.18
CA GLY A 180 18.57 -8.91 1.13
C GLY A 180 17.66 -8.14 2.08
N VAL A 181 16.64 -7.45 1.54
CA VAL A 181 15.70 -6.66 2.32
C VAL A 181 14.69 -7.60 2.99
N ILE A 182 14.61 -7.53 4.32
CA ILE A 182 13.64 -8.30 5.09
C ILE A 182 12.28 -7.62 5.01
N LEU A 183 11.28 -8.33 4.50
CA LEU A 183 9.91 -7.83 4.35
C LEU A 183 9.00 -8.34 5.47
N PRO A 184 7.96 -7.56 5.84
CA PRO A 184 7.00 -7.97 6.85
C PRO A 184 6.16 -9.15 6.35
N ILE A 185 6.02 -10.18 7.18
CA ILE A 185 5.16 -11.33 6.88
C ILE A 185 3.79 -11.08 7.55
N PRO A 186 2.69 -11.00 6.78
CA PRO A 186 1.38 -10.76 7.32
C PRO A 186 0.90 -11.94 8.17
N ALA A 187 0.06 -11.63 9.18
CA ALA A 187 -0.65 -12.62 9.96
C ALA A 187 -1.50 -13.54 9.06
N GLU A 188 -1.70 -14.77 9.54
CA GLU A 188 -2.41 -15.80 8.77
C GLU A 188 -3.84 -15.36 8.44
N SER A 189 -4.25 -15.58 7.19
CA SER A 189 -5.58 -15.28 6.66
C SER A 189 -5.90 -16.27 5.55
N SER A 190 -7.18 -16.38 5.15
CA SER A 190 -7.60 -17.29 4.07
C SER A 190 -6.83 -17.08 2.77
N VAL A 191 -6.46 -15.84 2.47
CA VAL A 191 -5.71 -15.45 1.26
C VAL A 191 -4.28 -15.98 1.27
N VAL A 192 -3.63 -16.00 2.43
CA VAL A 192 -2.20 -16.34 2.55
C VAL A 192 -1.94 -17.75 3.07
N LYS A 193 -2.99 -18.52 3.38
CA LYS A 193 -2.89 -19.84 4.02
C LYS A 193 -2.17 -20.87 3.16
N THR A 194 -2.29 -20.76 1.83
CA THR A 194 -1.62 -21.64 0.86
C THR A 194 -0.30 -21.07 0.34
N MET A 195 0.10 -19.87 0.78
CA MET A 195 1.27 -19.16 0.28
C MET A 195 2.53 -19.51 1.08
N GLY A 196 3.63 -19.78 0.38
CA GLY A 196 4.96 -19.87 0.97
C GLY A 196 5.43 -18.54 1.55
N THR A 197 6.51 -18.56 2.35
CA THR A 197 7.03 -17.38 3.08
C THR A 197 7.32 -16.19 2.17
N ARG A 198 7.93 -16.39 1.00
CA ARG A 198 8.21 -15.32 0.02
C ARG A 198 6.96 -14.71 -0.58
N HIS A 199 5.94 -15.53 -0.88
CA HIS A 199 4.65 -15.04 -1.38
C HIS A 199 3.93 -14.23 -0.31
N ARG A 200 3.97 -14.68 0.95
CA ARG A 200 3.40 -13.94 2.09
C ARG A 200 4.09 -12.59 2.26
N ALA A 201 5.42 -12.55 2.18
CA ALA A 201 6.21 -11.33 2.25
C ALA A 201 5.86 -10.34 1.12
N GLY A 202 5.80 -10.82 -0.13
CA GLY A 202 5.41 -10.01 -1.30
C GLY A 202 3.99 -9.45 -1.17
N TRP A 203 3.03 -10.28 -0.75
CA TRP A 203 1.67 -9.82 -0.45
C TRP A 203 1.62 -8.81 0.69
N GLY A 204 2.41 -9.03 1.75
CA GLY A 204 2.48 -8.17 2.92
C GLY A 204 2.89 -6.74 2.57
N VAL A 205 3.97 -6.59 1.80
CA VAL A 205 4.46 -5.25 1.41
C VAL A 205 3.50 -4.53 0.46
N CYS A 206 2.88 -5.24 -0.50
CA CYS A 206 1.87 -4.67 -1.41
C CYS A 206 0.52 -4.37 -0.74
N LYS A 207 0.31 -4.85 0.49
CA LYS A 207 -0.86 -4.48 1.29
C LYS A 207 -0.66 -3.12 1.99
N GLU A 208 0.59 -2.80 2.32
CA GLU A 208 0.98 -1.61 3.07
C GLU A 208 1.47 -0.46 2.19
N THR A 209 1.94 -0.78 0.98
CA THR A 209 2.49 0.14 -0.02
C THR A 209 1.81 -0.04 -1.37
N ASP A 210 2.01 0.90 -2.30
CA ASP A 210 1.55 0.79 -3.69
C ASP A 210 2.58 0.09 -4.61
N ALA A 211 3.68 -0.41 -4.04
CA ALA A 211 4.74 -1.10 -4.79
C ALA A 211 4.24 -2.38 -5.46
N VAL A 212 4.92 -2.78 -6.53
CA VAL A 212 4.65 -4.04 -7.24
C VAL A 212 5.67 -5.08 -6.80
N SER A 213 5.20 -6.21 -6.28
CA SER A 213 6.07 -7.32 -5.87
C SER A 213 5.94 -8.48 -6.84
N ILE A 214 7.01 -8.80 -7.55
CA ILE A 214 7.13 -10.00 -8.37
C ILE A 214 7.80 -11.08 -7.52
N VAL A 215 7.11 -12.21 -7.33
CA VAL A 215 7.60 -13.34 -6.53
C VAL A 215 7.76 -14.56 -7.43
N ILE A 216 8.93 -15.19 -7.35
CA ILE A 216 9.25 -16.44 -8.05
C ILE A 216 9.27 -17.57 -7.03
N SER A 217 8.52 -18.64 -7.29
CA SER A 217 8.47 -19.83 -6.46
C SER A 217 9.71 -20.70 -6.65
N GLU A 218 10.42 -21.02 -5.56
CA GLU A 218 11.53 -21.99 -5.60
C GLU A 218 11.06 -23.44 -5.78
N GLU A 219 9.81 -23.74 -5.40
CA GLU A 219 9.27 -25.10 -5.48
C GLU A 219 8.73 -25.39 -6.88
N THR A 220 7.98 -24.44 -7.45
CA THR A 220 7.23 -24.63 -8.69
C THR A 220 7.79 -23.87 -9.89
N GLY A 221 8.59 -22.82 -9.66
CA GLY A 221 9.01 -21.88 -10.72
C GLY A 221 7.92 -20.87 -11.12
N ASN A 222 6.72 -20.93 -10.54
CA ASN A 222 5.65 -20.01 -10.89
C ASN A 222 6.01 -18.55 -10.54
N VAL A 223 5.65 -17.63 -11.43
CA VAL A 223 5.81 -16.19 -11.25
C VAL A 223 4.47 -15.59 -10.84
N THR A 224 4.45 -14.90 -9.70
CA THR A 224 3.25 -14.24 -9.16
C THR A 224 3.53 -12.76 -8.94
N VAL A 225 2.62 -11.91 -9.40
CA VAL A 225 2.66 -10.46 -9.19
C VAL A 225 1.63 -10.08 -8.14
N PHE A 226 2.08 -9.33 -7.13
CA PHE A 226 1.23 -8.71 -6.13
C PHE A 226 1.27 -7.19 -6.30
N HIS A 227 0.09 -6.56 -6.27
CA HIS A 227 -0.09 -5.12 -6.32
C HIS A 227 -1.47 -4.76 -5.76
N ASP A 228 -1.65 -3.61 -5.11
CA ASP A 228 -2.97 -3.07 -4.73
C ASP A 228 -3.96 -4.09 -4.10
N ARG A 229 -3.45 -5.03 -3.28
CA ARG A 229 -4.19 -6.17 -2.68
C ARG A 229 -4.84 -7.13 -3.69
N GLN A 230 -4.25 -7.26 -4.86
CA GLN A 230 -4.57 -8.22 -5.91
C GLN A 230 -3.38 -9.14 -6.14
N THR A 231 -3.69 -10.31 -6.70
CA THR A 231 -2.73 -11.34 -7.04
C THR A 231 -2.98 -11.76 -8.46
N GLU A 232 -1.96 -11.66 -9.31
CA GLU A 232 -2.01 -12.09 -10.71
C GLU A 232 -0.85 -13.07 -10.96
N SER A 233 -1.14 -14.21 -11.57
CA SER A 233 -0.10 -15.15 -12.01
C SER A 233 0.34 -14.79 -13.42
N ALA A 234 1.65 -14.88 -13.69
CA ALA A 234 2.21 -14.66 -15.00
C ALA A 234 2.81 -15.96 -15.55
N ASP A 235 2.18 -16.51 -16.59
CA ASP A 235 2.58 -17.79 -17.17
C ASP A 235 3.69 -17.63 -18.23
N SER A 236 3.78 -16.45 -18.85
CA SER A 236 4.78 -16.13 -19.86
C SER A 236 5.43 -14.76 -19.66
N ALA A 237 6.60 -14.58 -20.29
CA ALA A 237 7.29 -13.29 -20.34
C ALA A 237 6.40 -12.18 -20.93
N MET A 238 5.57 -12.53 -21.91
CA MET A 238 4.64 -11.58 -22.54
C MET A 238 3.54 -11.16 -21.56
N ASP A 239 2.94 -12.11 -20.83
CA ASP A 239 1.92 -11.80 -19.83
C ASP A 239 2.48 -10.91 -18.71
N LEU A 240 3.66 -11.24 -18.19
CA LEU A 240 4.30 -10.42 -17.15
C LEU A 240 4.57 -9.00 -17.66
N LYS A 241 5.05 -8.86 -18.90
CA LYS A 241 5.30 -7.55 -19.51
C LYS A 241 4.01 -6.75 -19.62
N ASP A 242 2.92 -7.35 -20.06
CA ASP A 242 1.63 -6.68 -20.21
C ASP A 242 1.04 -6.25 -18.86
N ILE A 243 1.14 -7.11 -17.83
CA ILE A 243 0.76 -6.78 -16.45
C ILE A 243 1.57 -5.55 -15.96
N LEU A 244 2.89 -5.59 -16.09
CA LEU A 244 3.76 -4.50 -15.63
C LEU A 244 3.50 -3.21 -16.42
N MET A 245 3.33 -3.27 -17.75
CA MET A 245 2.98 -2.10 -18.54
C MET A 245 1.67 -1.47 -18.07
N LYS A 246 0.64 -2.26 -17.80
CA LYS A 246 -0.64 -1.74 -17.30
C LYS A 246 -0.48 -1.04 -15.94
N LEU A 247 0.29 -1.62 -15.03
CA LEU A 247 0.52 -1.07 -13.68
C LEU A 247 1.32 0.24 -13.71
N PHE A 248 2.34 0.34 -14.58
CA PHE A 248 3.21 1.52 -14.67
C PHE A 248 2.74 2.59 -15.68
N ALA A 249 1.88 2.24 -16.66
CA ALA A 249 1.27 3.21 -17.59
C ALA A 249 0.16 4.02 -16.92
N THR A 250 -0.59 3.41 -16.00
CA THR A 250 -1.71 4.07 -15.29
C THR A 250 -1.24 5.21 -14.37
N GLY A 251 0.04 5.25 -13.97
CA GLY A 251 0.62 6.33 -13.16
C GLY A 251 1.19 7.52 -13.95
N GLY A 252 1.30 7.43 -15.28
CA GLY A 252 1.92 8.46 -16.13
C GLY A 252 0.94 9.44 -16.80
N GLY A 253 -0.36 9.32 -16.51
CA GLY A 253 -1.44 9.91 -17.29
C GLY A 253 -1.92 11.31 -16.89
N GLU A 254 -1.12 12.16 -16.22
CA GLU A 254 -1.47 13.59 -16.04
C GLU A 254 -0.22 14.49 -16.02
N SER A 255 0.51 14.55 -17.13
CA SER A 255 1.41 15.68 -17.39
C SER A 255 1.65 15.83 -18.89
N GLY A 256 0.69 16.45 -19.57
CA GLY A 256 0.77 16.65 -21.02
C GLY A 256 -0.44 17.34 -21.64
N SER A 257 -0.85 18.49 -21.09
CA SER A 257 -1.67 19.47 -21.84
C SER A 257 -1.51 20.84 -21.19
N GLY A 258 -1.03 21.81 -21.97
CA GLY A 258 -0.85 23.18 -21.53
C GLY A 258 0.32 23.85 -22.25
N ASN A 259 0.17 23.98 -23.57
CA ASN A 259 0.89 24.98 -24.36
C ASN A 259 0.46 26.39 -23.92
#